data_AF-A0A2V5N5A7-F1
#
_entry.id   AF-A0A2V5N5A7-F1
#
_cell.length_a   1.000
_cell.length_b   1.000
_cell.length_c   1.000
_cell.angle_alpha   90.00
_cell.angle_beta   90.00
_cell.angle_gamma   90.00
#
_symmetry.space_group_name_H-M   'P 1'
#
loop_
_entity.id
_entity.type
_entity.pdbx_description
1 polymer ?
#
loop_
_entity_poly.entity_id
_entity_poly.type
_entity_poly.pdbx_seq_one_letter_code
_entity_poly.pdbx_strand_id
1 'polypeptide(L)'
;MWKYNPKIKLLIILRNPVYRAFAHWNMQRFKGREPLNFLDAVKEEKNRANEAAPLQSRRYSYVDRGFYAEQIERVFKLFPTEQVKIIKLDEFRDKKSETLDAIFRFLGLESKVSSRDRDRNIVPYEREMTAEERKHLYGMFAEDIAKLEQLLGWDCSDWKTEI
;
A
#
# COMPACT_ATOMS: atom_id res chain seq x y z
N MET A 1 -12.71 -8.56 12.92
CA MET A 1 -13.03 -9.11 11.58
C MET A 1 -13.24 -10.62 11.64
N TRP A 2 -12.20 -11.41 11.94
CA TRP A 2 -12.33 -12.87 11.99
C TRP A 2 -13.40 -13.37 12.98
N LYS A 3 -13.40 -12.88 14.23
CA LYS A 3 -14.44 -13.20 15.24
C LYS A 3 -15.86 -12.83 14.80
N TYR A 4 -16.01 -11.85 13.91
CA TYR A 4 -17.32 -11.40 13.44
C TYR A 4 -17.82 -12.28 12.29
N ASN A 5 -16.98 -12.56 11.30
CA ASN A 5 -17.28 -13.48 10.22
C ASN A 5 -16.00 -14.19 9.75
N PRO A 6 -15.78 -15.46 10.11
CA PRO A 6 -14.61 -16.20 9.68
C PRO A 6 -14.64 -16.54 8.19
N LYS A 7 -15.80 -16.48 7.52
CA LYS A 7 -15.98 -16.74 6.08
C LYS A 7 -15.80 -15.51 5.18
N ILE A 8 -15.40 -14.36 5.74
CA ILE A 8 -15.20 -13.13 4.96
C ILE A 8 -14.06 -13.32 3.94
N LYS A 9 -14.24 -12.81 2.72
CA LYS A 9 -13.16 -12.72 1.74
C LYS A 9 -12.48 -11.36 1.86
N LEU A 10 -11.15 -11.37 1.84
CA LEU A 10 -10.31 -10.18 1.91
C LEU A 10 -9.71 -9.90 0.54
N LEU A 11 -9.89 -8.67 0.07
CA LEU A 11 -9.24 -8.16 -1.12
C LEU A 11 -8.27 -7.06 -0.70
N ILE A 12 -6.98 -7.25 -0.97
CA ILE A 12 -5.91 -6.35 -0.54
C ILE A 12 -5.17 -5.87 -1.78
N ILE A 13 -5.02 -4.55 -1.93
CA ILE A 13 -4.27 -3.95 -3.04
C ILE A 13 -3.03 -3.30 -2.46
N LEU A 14 -1.85 -3.72 -2.93
CA LEU A 14 -0.55 -3.20 -2.53
C LEU A 14 0.05 -2.38 -3.67
N ARG A 15 0.68 -1.27 -3.32
CA ARG A 15 1.48 -0.43 -4.23
C ARG A 15 2.89 -0.36 -3.70
N ASN A 16 3.87 -0.10 -4.57
CA ASN A 16 5.22 0.30 -4.16
C ASN A 16 5.17 1.22 -2.90
N PRO A 17 5.76 0.76 -1.77
CA PRO A 17 5.61 1.42 -0.48
C PRO A 17 6.26 2.81 -0.45
N VAL A 18 7.33 3.03 -1.22
CA VAL A 18 8.00 4.33 -1.36
C VAL A 18 7.04 5.36 -1.95
N TYR A 19 6.45 5.03 -3.10
CA TYR A 19 5.48 5.91 -3.76
C TYR A 19 4.19 6.07 -2.97
N ARG A 20 3.77 5.03 -2.22
CA ARG A 20 2.62 5.13 -1.31
C ARG A 20 2.88 6.15 -0.20
N ALA A 21 4.07 6.13 0.41
CA ALA A 21 4.45 7.08 1.46
C ALA A 21 4.44 8.53 0.93
N PHE A 22 5.08 8.76 -0.22
CA PHE A 22 5.14 10.08 -0.85
C PHE A 22 3.74 10.59 -1.26
N ALA A 23 2.90 9.72 -1.82
CA ALA A 23 1.52 10.06 -2.15
C ALA A 23 0.70 10.41 -0.89
N HIS A 24 0.91 9.70 0.22
CA HIS A 24 0.22 10.00 1.47
C HIS A 24 0.65 11.35 2.05
N TRP A 25 1.95 11.67 2.03
CA TRP A 25 2.46 12.98 2.43
C TRP A 25 1.87 14.11 1.57
N ASN A 26 1.90 13.98 0.24
CA ASN A 26 1.29 14.98 -0.67
C ASN A 26 -0.21 15.19 -0.40
N MET A 27 -0.95 14.11 -0.09
CA MET A 27 -2.36 14.21 0.29
C MET A 27 -2.56 15.01 1.59
N GLN A 28 -1.67 14.89 2.57
CA GLN A 28 -1.75 15.69 3.81
C GLN A 28 -1.32 17.15 3.59
N ARG A 29 -0.31 17.38 2.72
CA ARG A 29 0.09 18.73 2.27
C ARG A 29 -1.05 19.45 1.57
N PHE A 30 -1.67 18.81 0.58
CA PHE A 30 -2.82 19.34 -0.15
C PHE A 30 -4.01 19.67 0.75
N LYS A 31 -4.17 18.95 1.86
CA LYS A 31 -5.20 19.21 2.88
C LYS A 31 -4.80 20.26 3.92
N GLY A 32 -3.62 20.87 3.82
CA GLY A 32 -3.10 21.86 4.77
C GLY A 32 -2.73 21.29 6.15
N ARG A 33 -2.44 19.99 6.24
CA ARG A 33 -2.25 19.27 7.53
C ARG A 33 -0.81 18.89 7.85
N GLU A 34 0.07 18.92 6.86
CA GLU A 34 1.47 18.58 7.03
C GLU A 34 2.31 19.84 6.81
N PRO A 35 2.90 20.42 7.85
CA PRO A 35 3.78 21.57 7.68
C PRO A 35 5.19 21.16 7.21
N LEU A 36 5.62 19.92 7.48
CA LEU A 36 7.00 19.48 7.25
C LEU A 36 7.24 19.06 5.79
N ASN A 37 8.50 19.18 5.37
CA ASN A 37 8.95 18.52 4.14
C ASN A 37 8.89 16.99 4.32
N PHE A 38 9.07 16.25 3.22
CA PHE A 38 8.82 14.82 3.23
C PHE A 38 9.71 14.03 4.19
N LEU A 39 11.04 14.21 4.17
CA LEU A 39 11.93 13.47 5.06
C LEU A 39 11.77 13.86 6.51
N ASP A 40 11.53 15.14 6.80
CA ASP A 40 11.28 15.58 8.17
C ASP A 40 9.95 15.04 8.69
N ALA A 41 8.92 14.97 7.84
CA ALA A 41 7.65 14.32 8.18
C ALA A 41 7.81 12.82 8.46
N VAL A 42 8.67 12.13 7.71
CA VAL A 42 9.00 10.71 7.92
C VAL A 42 9.77 10.50 9.23
N LYS A 43 10.76 11.35 9.54
CA LYS A 43 11.50 11.28 10.82
C LYS A 43 10.57 11.53 12.01
N GLU A 44 9.65 12.48 11.86
CA GLU A 44 8.70 12.87 12.91
C GLU A 44 7.55 11.87 13.10
N GLU A 45 7.34 10.94 12.16
CA GLU A 45 6.29 9.93 12.22
C GLU A 45 6.34 9.13 13.53
N LYS A 46 7.52 8.73 13.99
CA LYS A 46 7.69 7.95 15.22
C LYS A 46 7.26 8.73 16.47
N ASN A 47 7.59 10.02 16.53
CA ASN A 47 7.17 10.89 17.64
C ASN A 47 5.65 11.05 17.64
N ARG A 48 5.07 11.35 16.49
CA ARG A 48 3.61 11.47 16.31
C ARG A 48 2.85 10.16 16.58
N ALA A 49 3.47 9.02 16.29
CA ALA A 49 2.90 7.71 16.60
C ALA A 49 2.87 7.47 18.12
N ASN A 50 3.94 7.84 18.84
CA ASN A 50 4.00 7.73 20.29
C ASN A 50 3.00 8.66 20.98
N GLU A 51 2.83 9.90 20.50
CA GLU A 51 1.84 10.84 21.03
C GLU A 51 0.40 10.36 20.83
N ALA A 52 0.14 9.65 19.73
CA ALA A 52 -1.17 9.08 19.46
C ALA A 52 -1.47 7.81 20.27
N ALA A 53 -0.48 7.22 20.95
CA ALA A 53 -0.63 5.95 21.65
C ALA A 53 -1.73 6.00 22.73
N PRO A 54 -2.52 4.93 22.92
CA PRO A 54 -2.42 3.62 22.25
C PRO A 54 -3.09 3.57 20.87
N LEU A 55 -3.66 4.67 20.39
CA LEU A 55 -4.26 4.75 19.06
C LEU A 55 -3.18 4.93 17.99
N GLN A 56 -3.49 4.55 16.75
CA GLN A 56 -2.58 4.76 15.62
C GLN A 56 -2.78 6.17 15.03
N SER A 57 -1.68 6.88 14.76
CA SER A 57 -1.70 8.15 14.03
C SER A 57 -2.01 7.93 12.53
N ARG A 58 -3.25 7.57 12.20
CA ARG A 58 -3.68 7.27 10.83
C ARG A 58 -3.36 8.39 9.82
N ARG A 59 -3.24 9.62 10.30
CA ARG A 59 -2.97 10.82 9.51
C ARG A 59 -1.51 10.93 9.09
N TYR A 60 -0.58 10.50 9.94
CA TYR A 60 0.85 10.73 9.76
C TYR A 60 1.68 9.44 9.64
N SER A 61 1.03 8.26 9.61
CA SER A 61 1.71 6.99 9.31
C SER A 61 2.06 6.89 7.82
N TYR A 62 3.13 7.57 7.40
CA TYR A 62 3.62 7.58 6.03
C TYR A 62 4.43 6.33 5.71
N VAL A 63 5.25 5.83 6.62
CA VAL A 63 6.14 4.69 6.42
C VAL A 63 5.59 3.42 7.05
N ASP A 64 5.05 3.48 8.27
CA ASP A 64 4.61 2.29 9.03
C ASP A 64 3.60 1.43 8.23
N ARG A 65 2.71 2.09 7.50
CA ARG A 65 1.68 1.41 6.69
C ARG A 65 2.22 0.77 5.41
N GLY A 66 3.49 1.00 5.09
CA GLY A 66 4.21 0.47 3.94
C GLY A 66 4.93 -0.85 4.21
N PHE A 67 5.08 -1.25 5.48
CA PHE A 67 5.64 -2.55 5.85
C PHE A 67 4.58 -3.64 5.72
N TYR A 68 4.46 -4.22 4.53
CA TYR A 68 3.37 -5.11 4.19
C TYR A 68 3.60 -6.53 4.67
N ALA A 69 4.84 -7.03 4.70
CA ALA A 69 5.09 -8.45 4.96
C ALA A 69 4.48 -8.90 6.30
N GLU A 70 4.80 -8.19 7.38
CA GLU A 70 4.28 -8.50 8.72
C GLU A 70 2.74 -8.33 8.80
N GLN A 71 2.19 -7.34 8.08
CA GLN A 71 0.74 -7.15 8.00
C GLN A 71 0.05 -8.34 7.33
N ILE A 72 0.59 -8.83 6.22
CA ILE A 72 0.04 -9.96 5.48
C ILE A 72 0.21 -11.27 6.24
N GLU A 73 1.35 -11.50 6.90
CA GLU A 73 1.54 -12.67 7.77
C GLU A 73 0.47 -12.75 8.87
N ARG A 74 0.14 -11.62 9.50
CA ARG A 74 -0.96 -11.56 10.48
C ARG A 74 -2.32 -11.90 9.87
N VAL A 75 -2.55 -11.52 8.61
CA VAL A 75 -3.78 -11.91 7.90
C VAL A 75 -3.81 -13.42 7.67
N PHE A 76 -2.73 -14.03 7.17
CA PHE A 76 -2.66 -15.46 6.91
C PHE A 76 -2.71 -16.32 8.19
N LYS A 77 -2.32 -15.78 9.36
CA LYS A 77 -2.53 -16.45 10.66
C LYS A 77 -4.01 -16.57 11.04
N LEU A 78 -4.88 -15.74 10.47
CA LEU A 78 -6.31 -15.68 10.83
C LEU A 78 -7.21 -16.20 9.71
N PHE A 79 -6.84 -15.97 8.46
CA PHE A 79 -7.63 -16.33 7.29
C PHE A 79 -6.87 -17.31 6.40
N PRO A 80 -7.52 -18.40 5.96
CA PRO A 80 -6.99 -19.26 4.91
C PRO A 80 -6.63 -18.47 3.67
N THR A 81 -5.61 -18.91 2.94
CA THR A 81 -5.11 -18.21 1.74
C THR A 81 -6.18 -18.11 0.65
N GLU A 82 -7.10 -19.06 0.58
CA GLU A 82 -8.23 -19.05 -0.37
C GLU A 82 -9.25 -17.94 -0.07
N GLN A 83 -9.23 -17.36 1.13
CA GLN A 83 -10.06 -16.23 1.53
C GLN A 83 -9.36 -14.89 1.34
N VAL A 84 -8.12 -14.86 0.84
CA VAL A 84 -7.32 -13.65 0.75
C VAL A 84 -6.79 -13.51 -0.67
N LYS A 85 -7.27 -12.49 -1.39
CA LYS A 85 -6.73 -12.10 -2.69
C LYS A 85 -5.91 -10.84 -2.54
N ILE A 86 -4.61 -10.95 -2.83
CA ILE A 86 -3.68 -9.82 -2.82
C ILE A 86 -3.39 -9.46 -4.28
N ILE A 87 -3.40 -8.16 -4.58
CA ILE A 87 -3.25 -7.60 -5.92
C ILE A 87 -2.19 -6.53 -5.89
N LYS A 88 -1.29 -6.57 -6.87
CA LYS A 88 -0.33 -5.50 -7.09
C LYS A 88 -1.00 -4.38 -7.89
N LEU A 89 -0.91 -3.15 -7.41
CA LEU A 89 -1.56 -2.01 -8.05
C LEU A 89 -1.04 -1.80 -9.48
N ASP A 90 0.26 -2.01 -9.69
CA ASP A 90 0.90 -1.85 -11.00
C ASP A 90 0.30 -2.86 -12.00
N GLU A 91 0.14 -4.13 -11.62
CA GLU A 91 -0.57 -5.13 -12.43
C GLU A 91 -2.04 -4.77 -12.67
N PHE A 92 -2.74 -4.22 -11.67
CA PHE A 92 -4.12 -3.78 -11.84
C PHE A 92 -4.25 -2.64 -12.85
N ARG A 93 -3.24 -1.76 -12.95
CA ARG A 93 -3.22 -0.68 -13.94
C ARG A 93 -2.92 -1.20 -15.33
N ASP A 94 -1.94 -2.08 -15.47
CA ASP A 94 -1.47 -2.58 -16.76
C ASP A 94 -2.41 -3.65 -17.35
N LYS A 95 -2.96 -4.53 -16.49
CA LYS A 95 -3.79 -5.68 -16.85
C LYS A 95 -5.17 -5.59 -16.19
N LYS A 96 -5.83 -4.45 -16.37
CA LYS A 96 -7.06 -4.11 -15.64
C LYS A 96 -8.20 -5.11 -15.81
N SER A 97 -8.53 -5.49 -17.05
CA SER A 97 -9.62 -6.42 -17.33
C SER A 97 -9.35 -7.79 -16.70
N GLU A 98 -8.14 -8.32 -16.92
CA GLU A 98 -7.72 -9.62 -16.36
C GLU A 98 -7.75 -9.61 -14.83
N THR A 99 -7.29 -8.53 -14.21
CA THR A 99 -7.29 -8.39 -12.75
C THR A 99 -8.71 -8.29 -12.21
N LEU A 100 -9.61 -7.55 -12.87
CA LEU A 100 -11.03 -7.48 -12.51
C LEU A 100 -11.68 -8.87 -12.63
N ASP A 101 -11.45 -9.58 -13.73
CA ASP A 101 -11.98 -10.94 -13.92
C ASP A 101 -11.48 -11.90 -12.83
N ALA A 102 -10.21 -11.78 -12.42
CA ALA A 102 -9.68 -12.55 -11.30
C ALA A 102 -10.37 -12.19 -9.96
N ILE A 103 -10.70 -10.92 -9.73
CA ILE A 103 -11.47 -10.47 -8.56
C ILE A 103 -12.89 -11.07 -8.60
N PHE A 104 -13.61 -10.98 -9.72
CA PHE A 104 -14.96 -11.53 -9.85
C PHE A 104 -14.97 -13.03 -9.58
N ARG A 105 -14.03 -13.78 -10.18
CA ARG A 105 -13.87 -15.22 -9.92
C ARG A 105 -13.55 -15.52 -8.45
N PHE A 106 -12.62 -14.76 -7.85
CA PHE A 106 -12.33 -14.89 -6.42
C PHE A 106 -13.56 -14.66 -5.54
N LEU A 107 -14.42 -13.70 -5.90
CA LEU A 107 -15.67 -13.44 -5.19
C LEU A 107 -16.75 -14.48 -5.47
N GLY A 108 -16.62 -15.30 -6.52
CA GLY A 108 -17.63 -16.27 -6.96
C GLY A 108 -18.75 -15.63 -7.78
N LEU A 109 -18.42 -14.57 -8.52
CA LEU A 109 -19.34 -13.79 -9.34
C LEU A 109 -18.99 -13.96 -10.82
N GLU A 110 -20.00 -13.86 -11.69
CA GLU A 110 -19.78 -13.73 -13.13
C GLU A 110 -19.13 -12.38 -13.45
N SER A 111 -18.14 -12.40 -14.34
CA SER A 111 -17.53 -11.16 -14.81
C SER A 111 -18.52 -10.37 -15.66
N LYS A 112 -18.63 -9.08 -15.37
CA LYS A 112 -19.41 -8.11 -16.14
C LYS A 112 -18.56 -6.89 -16.50
N VAL A 113 -17.29 -7.10 -16.84
CA VAL A 113 -16.33 -5.99 -17.00
C VAL A 113 -16.76 -5.08 -18.16
N SER A 114 -17.26 -3.92 -17.76
CA SER A 114 -17.50 -2.73 -18.57
C SER A 114 -16.76 -1.60 -17.86
N SER A 115 -15.51 -1.34 -18.24
CA SER A 115 -14.71 -0.29 -17.61
C SER A 115 -14.95 1.03 -18.33
N ARG A 116 -15.57 1.99 -17.65
CA ARG A 116 -15.41 3.41 -17.98
C ARG A 116 -14.23 3.94 -17.18
N ASP A 117 -13.14 4.27 -17.86
CA ASP A 117 -11.98 4.86 -17.22
C ASP A 117 -12.26 6.34 -16.91
N ARG A 118 -12.26 6.66 -15.62
CA ARG A 118 -12.06 8.02 -15.15
C ARG A 118 -11.25 7.95 -13.87
N ASP A 119 -10.00 8.39 -13.95
CA ASP A 119 -9.25 8.71 -12.76
C ASP A 119 -10.01 9.81 -12.00
N ARG A 120 -10.34 9.52 -10.75
CA ARG A 120 -10.96 10.48 -9.83
C ARG A 120 -10.02 10.64 -8.64
N ASN A 121 -9.95 11.85 -8.09
CA ASN A 121 -9.13 12.19 -6.92
C ASN A 121 -7.60 12.18 -7.16
N ILE A 122 -7.15 12.70 -8.30
CA ILE A 122 -5.72 12.97 -8.51
C ILE A 122 -5.34 14.19 -7.67
N VAL A 123 -4.46 14.01 -6.68
CA VAL A 123 -3.85 15.13 -5.96
C VAL A 123 -2.71 15.66 -6.81
N PRO A 124 -2.70 16.95 -7.19
CA PRO A 124 -1.55 17.54 -7.85
C PRO A 124 -0.38 17.55 -6.86
N TYR A 125 0.77 17.00 -7.27
CA TYR A 125 1.97 17.06 -6.47
C TYR A 125 2.65 18.40 -6.69
N GLU A 126 3.05 19.07 -5.61
CA GLU A 126 3.81 20.33 -5.70
C GLU A 126 5.19 20.09 -6.34
N ARG A 127 5.74 18.89 -6.14
CA ARG A 127 7.01 18.45 -6.71
C ARG A 127 7.09 16.93 -6.82
N GLU A 128 8.06 16.47 -7.58
CA GLU A 128 8.47 15.07 -7.59
C GLU A 128 9.35 14.73 -6.38
N MET A 129 9.41 13.44 -6.07
CA MET A 129 10.28 12.88 -5.03
C MET A 129 11.72 12.86 -5.54
N THR A 130 12.66 13.35 -4.74
CA THR A 130 14.07 13.36 -5.13
C THR A 130 14.68 11.96 -5.11
N ALA A 131 15.80 11.76 -5.81
CA ALA A 131 16.52 10.48 -5.77
C ALA A 131 17.01 10.12 -4.36
N GLU A 132 17.45 11.11 -3.58
CA GLU A 132 17.87 10.94 -2.18
C GLU A 132 16.71 10.45 -1.30
N GLU A 133 15.54 11.07 -1.42
CA GLU A 133 14.32 10.69 -0.68
C GLU A 133 13.90 9.26 -1.02
N ARG A 134 13.91 8.93 -2.31
CA ARG A 134 13.57 7.62 -2.82
C ARG A 134 14.53 6.55 -2.30
N LYS A 135 15.84 6.79 -2.39
CA LYS A 135 16.88 5.89 -1.88
C LYS A 135 16.76 5.69 -0.36
N HIS A 136 16.50 6.76 0.38
CA HIS A 136 16.30 6.70 1.83
C HIS A 136 15.13 5.79 2.20
N LEU A 137 13.96 6.01 1.59
CA LEU A 137 12.78 5.19 1.84
C LEU A 137 12.91 3.76 1.36
N TYR A 138 13.52 3.54 0.19
CA TYR A 138 13.80 2.19 -0.27
C TYR A 138 14.67 1.44 0.75
N GLY A 139 15.70 2.09 1.29
CA GLY A 139 16.53 1.50 2.34
C GLY A 139 15.74 1.06 3.56
N MET A 140 14.65 1.76 3.91
CA MET A 140 13.74 1.36 4.98
C MET A 140 12.90 0.12 4.61
N PHE A 141 12.44 0.01 3.36
CA PHE A 141 11.52 -1.05 2.92
C PHE A 141 12.21 -2.27 2.30
N ALA A 142 13.50 -2.21 1.98
CA ALA A 142 14.18 -3.23 1.18
C ALA A 142 14.02 -4.66 1.75
N GLU A 143 14.21 -4.81 3.07
CA GLU A 143 14.03 -6.11 3.73
C GLU A 143 12.56 -6.57 3.74
N ASP A 144 11.61 -5.66 3.91
CA ASP A 144 10.17 -5.99 3.90
C ASP A 144 9.70 -6.37 2.50
N ILE A 145 10.19 -5.69 1.46
CA ILE A 145 9.92 -6.04 0.06
C ILE A 145 10.45 -7.44 -0.23
N ALA A 146 11.70 -7.75 0.16
CA ALA A 146 12.26 -9.08 -0.04
C ALA A 146 11.46 -10.18 0.70
N LYS A 147 11.02 -9.92 1.94
CA LYS A 147 10.13 -10.82 2.67
C LYS A 147 8.78 -10.98 1.98
N LEU A 148 8.21 -9.91 1.46
CA LEU A 148 6.94 -9.93 0.74
C LEU A 148 7.04 -10.75 -0.55
N GLU A 149 8.13 -10.63 -1.31
CA GLU A 149 8.40 -11.44 -2.50
C GLU A 149 8.42 -12.94 -2.15
N GLN A 150 9.10 -13.32 -1.07
CA GLN A 150 9.12 -14.70 -0.60
C GLN A 150 7.73 -15.17 -0.14
N LEU A 151 7.00 -14.32 0.58
CA LEU A 151 5.69 -14.64 1.14
C LEU A 151 4.61 -14.83 0.07
N LEU A 152 4.67 -14.03 -1.01
CA LEU A 152 3.64 -14.00 -2.05
C LEU A 152 4.06 -14.67 -3.36
N GLY A 153 5.34 -15.03 -3.51
CA GLY A 153 5.90 -15.46 -4.78
C GLY A 153 5.85 -14.38 -5.86
N TRP A 154 5.86 -13.11 -5.45
CA TRP A 154 5.78 -11.97 -6.37
C TRP A 154 7.16 -11.60 -6.90
N ASP A 155 7.18 -11.06 -8.11
CA ASP A 155 8.29 -10.25 -8.60
C ASP A 155 8.03 -8.78 -8.25
N CYS A 156 8.87 -8.19 -7.39
CA CYS A 156 8.82 -6.76 -7.05
C CYS A 156 10.03 -5.99 -7.62
N SER A 157 10.62 -6.45 -8.74
CA SER A 157 11.75 -5.77 -9.38
C SER A 157 11.42 -4.33 -9.80
N ASP A 158 10.19 -4.09 -10.27
CA ASP A 158 9.62 -2.77 -10.56
C ASP A 158 9.58 -1.82 -9.34
N TRP A 159 9.60 -2.37 -8.12
CA TRP A 159 9.67 -1.57 -6.90
C TRP A 159 11.11 -1.21 -6.51
N LYS A 160 12.09 -1.85 -7.15
CA LYS A 160 13.53 -1.69 -6.91
C LYS A 160 14.23 -0.88 -8.01
N THR A 161 13.64 -0.76 -9.19
CA THR A 161 14.28 -0.30 -10.45
C THR A 161 14.75 1.15 -10.52
N GLU A 162 14.63 1.94 -9.45
CA GLU A 162 14.89 3.39 -9.52
C GLU A 162 15.74 3.93 -8.37
N ILE A 163 16.66 3.10 -7.85
CA ILE A 163 17.61 3.46 -6.78
C ILE A 163 18.97 3.82 -7.37
#